data_AF-A0ABD1AAR9-F1
#
_entry.id   AF-A0ABD1AAR9-F1
#
_cell.length_a   1.000
_cell.length_b   1.000
_cell.length_c   1.000
_cell.angle_alpha   90.00
_cell.angle_beta   90.00
_cell.angle_gamma   90.00
#
_symmetry.space_group_name_H-M   'P 1'
#
loop_
_entity.id
_entity.type
_entity.pdbx_description
1 polymer ?
#
loop_
_entity_poly.entity_id
_entity_poly.type
_entity_poly.pdbx_seq_one_letter_code
_entity_poly.pdbx_strand_id
1 'polypeptide(L)'
;MFQAPHVLPQLGKPVGFIEYAGKPAIIDHTNLRTKGSVDLWVLEDAANWFRKSLVLQPCQMHLLSKRMTVEGTTLNGEVIFAYRRLISPYYILYNDLQKNHLRKVRIRGPFLSLIEF
;
A
#
# COMPACT_ATOMS: atom_id res chain seq x y z
N MET A 1 6.01 0.92 -23.75
CA MET A 1 5.77 -0.19 -22.79
C MET A 1 6.99 -0.25 -21.88
N PHE A 2 6.83 -0.05 -20.56
CA PHE A 2 7.94 -0.14 -19.60
C PHE A 2 7.86 -1.50 -18.88
N GLN A 3 9.00 -2.13 -18.62
CA GLN A 3 9.05 -3.40 -17.90
C GLN A 3 9.09 -3.15 -16.39
N ALA A 4 8.43 -4.01 -15.62
CA ALA A 4 8.61 -4.02 -14.17
C ALA A 4 10.09 -4.28 -13.83
N PRO A 5 10.62 -3.75 -12.72
CA PRO A 5 11.98 -4.04 -12.29
C PRO A 5 12.21 -5.56 -12.26
N HIS A 6 13.34 -6.02 -12.80
CA HIS A 6 13.68 -7.45 -12.90
C HIS A 6 13.67 -8.21 -11.55
N VAL A 7 13.64 -7.49 -10.42
CA VAL A 7 13.56 -8.04 -9.05
C VAL A 7 12.11 -8.36 -8.61
N LEU A 8 11.11 -7.82 -9.30
CA LEU A 8 9.70 -7.96 -8.97
C LEU A 8 8.92 -9.12 -9.63
N PRO A 9 9.45 -10.01 -10.50
CA PRO A 9 8.59 -10.91 -11.27
C PRO A 9 8.24 -12.14 -10.44
N GLN A 10 7.24 -12.04 -9.55
CA GLN A 10 6.59 -13.21 -8.98
C GLN A 10 5.09 -12.97 -8.80
N LEU A 11 4.29 -13.77 -9.50
CA LEU A 11 2.86 -13.92 -9.27
C LEU A 11 2.62 -14.18 -7.78
N GLY A 12 1.79 -13.35 -7.14
CA GLY A 12 1.46 -13.49 -5.71
C GLY A 12 2.30 -12.66 -4.74
N LYS A 13 3.34 -11.94 -5.20
CA LYS A 13 4.00 -10.95 -4.34
C LYS A 13 3.02 -9.83 -3.94
N PRO A 14 3.02 -9.38 -2.67
CA PRO A 14 2.26 -8.21 -2.23
C PRO A 14 2.88 -6.93 -2.83
N VAL A 15 2.58 -6.67 -4.10
CA VAL A 15 2.96 -5.44 -4.82
C VAL A 15 1.71 -4.66 -5.21
N GLY A 16 1.83 -3.34 -5.29
CA GLY A 16 0.78 -2.45 -5.77
C GLY A 16 1.34 -1.45 -6.78
N PHE A 17 0.53 -1.10 -7.79
CA PHE A 17 0.84 -0.01 -8.72
C PHE A 17 0.16 1.26 -8.20
N ILE A 18 0.94 2.34 -8.12
CA ILE A 18 0.49 3.62 -7.57
C ILE A 18 1.07 4.78 -8.38
N GLU A 19 0.52 5.96 -8.18
CA GLU A 19 1.17 7.21 -8.57
C GLU A 19 1.91 7.81 -7.37
N TYR A 20 3.20 8.13 -7.54
CA TYR A 20 4.00 8.78 -6.51
C TYR A 20 4.66 10.03 -7.08
N ALA A 21 4.31 11.19 -6.54
CA ALA A 21 4.82 12.50 -6.98
C ALA A 21 4.69 12.71 -8.50
N GLY A 22 3.53 12.33 -9.08
CA GLY A 22 3.26 12.45 -10.51
C GLY A 22 3.97 11.41 -11.39
N LYS A 23 4.68 10.45 -10.81
CA LYS A 23 5.38 9.39 -11.54
C LYS A 23 4.74 8.01 -11.27
N PRO A 24 4.69 7.11 -12.27
CA PRO A 24 4.33 5.73 -12.05
C PRO A 24 5.29 5.08 -11.04
N ALA A 25 4.73 4.36 -10.08
CA ALA A 25 5.52 3.67 -9.06
C ALA A 25 4.93 2.31 -8.70
N ILE A 26 5.79 1.45 -8.19
CA ILE A 26 5.44 0.14 -7.63
C ILE A 26 5.82 0.15 -6.15
N ILE A 27 4.88 -0.27 -5.31
CA ILE A 27 5.12 -0.44 -3.89
C ILE A 27 5.12 -1.93 -3.54
N ASP A 28 6.28 -2.45 -3.14
CA ASP A 28 6.42 -3.78 -2.57
C ASP A 28 6.21 -3.70 -1.06
N HIS A 29 5.11 -4.30 -0.59
CA HIS A 29 4.72 -4.33 0.81
C HIS A 29 4.88 -5.72 1.43
N THR A 30 5.73 -6.58 0.85
CA THR A 30 6.06 -7.92 1.38
C THR A 30 6.52 -7.86 2.83
N ASN A 31 7.34 -6.88 3.17
CA ASN A 31 7.93 -6.71 4.50
C ASN A 31 7.11 -5.78 5.42
N LEU A 32 5.96 -5.26 4.96
CA LEU A 32 5.21 -4.26 5.71
C LEU A 32 4.80 -4.81 7.07
N ARG A 33 4.22 -6.01 7.10
CA ARG A 33 3.76 -6.64 8.35
C ARG A 33 4.91 -6.98 9.31
N THR A 34 5.98 -7.58 8.78
CA THR A 34 7.04 -8.17 9.61
C THR A 34 8.06 -7.15 10.07
N LYS A 35 8.35 -6.14 9.24
CA LYS A 35 9.40 -5.15 9.48
C LYS A 35 8.90 -3.72 9.51
N GLY A 36 7.61 -3.48 9.23
CA GLY A 36 7.08 -2.12 9.06
C GLY A 36 7.57 -1.46 7.79
N SER A 37 8.16 -2.20 6.85
CA SER A 37 8.89 -1.62 5.73
C SER A 37 8.26 -1.89 4.39
N VAL A 38 8.29 -0.90 3.51
CA VAL A 38 7.92 -1.02 2.10
C VAL A 38 9.09 -0.60 1.22
N ASP A 39 9.21 -1.24 0.05
CA ASP A 39 10.12 -0.80 -1.00
C ASP A 39 9.30 -0.07 -2.08
N LEU A 40 9.61 1.21 -2.27
CA LEU A 40 9.04 2.03 -3.33
C LEU A 40 9.98 2.02 -4.52
N TRP A 41 9.47 1.63 -5.68
CA TRP A 41 10.14 1.70 -6.97
C TRP A 41 9.49 2.77 -7.81
N VAL A 42 10.19 3.86 -8.07
CA VAL A 42 9.67 4.98 -8.87
C VAL A 42 10.25 4.86 -10.28
N LEU A 43 9.39 4.95 -11.29
CA LEU A 43 9.80 4.97 -12.67
C LEU A 43 10.44 6.33 -12.98
N GLU A 44 11.72 6.30 -13.34
CA GLU A 44 12.46 7.45 -13.85
C GLU A 44 12.48 7.41 -15.39
N ASP A 45 13.43 8.12 -15.98
CA ASP A 45 13.57 8.22 -17.43
C ASP A 45 14.06 6.90 -18.04
N ALA A 46 13.73 6.70 -19.32
CA ALA A 46 14.20 5.56 -20.12
C ALA A 46 13.93 4.17 -19.49
N ALA A 47 12.84 4.02 -18.75
CA ALA A 47 12.47 2.79 -18.04
C ALA A 47 13.44 2.35 -16.94
N ASN A 48 14.25 3.28 -16.42
CA ASN A 48 15.02 3.06 -15.22
C ASN A 48 14.13 3.18 -13.98
N TRP A 49 14.47 2.43 -12.93
CA TRP A 49 13.72 2.41 -11.69
C TRP A 49 14.60 2.83 -10.53
N PHE A 50 14.17 3.82 -9.76
CA PHE A 50 14.79 4.20 -8.51
C PHE A 50 14.10 3.50 -7.33
N ARG A 51 14.89 2.85 -6.47
CA ARG A 51 14.37 2.16 -5.27
C ARG A 51 14.62 2.98 -4.02
N LYS A 52 13.57 3.13 -3.21
CA LYS A 52 13.62 3.70 -1.86
C LYS A 52 12.95 2.77 -0.86
N SER A 53 13.68 2.36 0.18
CA SER A 53 13.10 1.62 1.30
C SER A 53 12.57 2.61 2.35
N LEU A 54 11.33 2.40 2.79
CA LEU A 54 10.66 3.21 3.81
C LEU A 54 10.28 2.30 4.98
N VAL A 55 10.50 2.74 6.21
CA VAL A 55 10.27 1.94 7.42
C VAL A 55 9.42 2.72 8.39
N LEU A 56 8.19 2.26 8.63
CA LEU A 56 7.25 2.87 9.57
C LEU A 56 7.84 3.03 10.96
N GLN A 57 7.34 4.02 11.69
CA GLN A 57 7.71 4.21 13.08
C GLN A 57 7.31 2.98 13.92
N PRO A 58 8.17 2.48 14.82
CA PRO A 58 7.86 1.30 15.63
C PRO A 58 6.54 1.41 16.40
N CYS A 59 6.20 2.61 16.87
CA CYS A 59 4.95 2.86 17.58
C CYS A 59 3.69 2.66 16.71
N GLN A 60 3.81 2.66 15.38
CA GLN A 60 2.69 2.48 14.44
C GLN A 60 2.51 1.02 13.99
N MET A 61 3.44 0.12 14.36
CA MET A 61 3.40 -1.29 13.96
C MET A 61 2.11 -2.00 14.38
N HIS A 62 1.52 -1.60 15.51
CA HIS A 62 0.27 -2.16 16.02
C HIS A 62 -0.96 -1.86 15.13
N LEU A 63 -0.85 -0.90 14.20
CA LEU A 63 -1.93 -0.55 13.27
C LEU A 63 -2.03 -1.53 12.09
N LEU A 64 -0.94 -2.24 11.79
CA LEU A 64 -0.84 -3.16 10.66
C LEU A 64 -1.59 -4.46 10.94
N SER A 65 -2.14 -5.07 9.89
CA SER A 65 -2.82 -6.36 10.00
C SER A 65 -2.38 -7.34 8.93
N LYS A 66 -2.81 -8.60 9.07
CA LYS A 66 -2.18 -9.77 8.45
C LYS A 66 -2.34 -9.85 6.92
N ARG A 67 -3.28 -9.12 6.30
CA ARG A 67 -3.57 -9.22 4.85
C ARG A 67 -4.13 -7.92 4.28
N MET A 68 -3.23 -7.01 3.93
CA MET A 68 -3.59 -5.76 3.25
C MET A 68 -3.17 -5.80 1.79
N THR A 69 -3.93 -5.12 0.96
CA THR A 69 -3.65 -4.85 -0.45
C THR A 69 -3.55 -3.35 -0.66
N VAL A 70 -2.79 -2.97 -1.68
CA VAL A 70 -2.70 -1.57 -2.12
C VAL A 70 -3.84 -1.35 -3.09
N GLU A 71 -4.72 -0.41 -2.77
CA GLU A 71 -5.89 -0.08 -3.60
C GLU A 71 -5.63 1.13 -4.50
N GLY A 72 -4.54 1.87 -4.25
CA GLY A 72 -4.17 3.04 -5.03
C GLY A 72 -3.62 4.16 -4.15
N THR A 73 -3.73 5.39 -4.65
CA THR A 73 -3.27 6.61 -3.98
C THR A 73 -4.37 7.66 -3.92
N THR A 74 -4.37 8.45 -2.85
CA THR A 74 -5.24 9.64 -2.73
C THR A 74 -4.72 10.78 -3.59
N LEU A 75 -5.54 11.82 -3.80
CA LEU A 75 -5.13 13.05 -4.48
C LEU A 75 -3.94 13.75 -3.80
N ASN A 76 -3.77 13.53 -2.49
CA ASN A 76 -2.65 14.08 -1.71
C ASN A 76 -1.42 13.16 -1.69
N GLY A 77 -1.43 12.06 -2.47
CA GLY A 77 -0.31 11.13 -2.58
C GLY A 77 -0.18 10.13 -1.43
N GLU A 78 -1.20 9.97 -0.57
CA GLU A 78 -1.19 8.92 0.45
C GLU A 78 -1.52 7.57 -0.20
N VAL A 79 -0.77 6.53 0.13
CA VAL A 79 -1.08 5.17 -0.32
C VAL A 79 -2.23 4.59 0.50
N ILE A 80 -3.21 4.03 -0.19
CA ILE A 80 -4.38 3.40 0.40
C ILE A 80 -4.10 1.90 0.56
N PHE A 81 -4.07 1.45 1.81
CA PHE A 81 -4.07 0.03 2.13
C PHE A 81 -5.45 -0.39 2.63
N ALA A 82 -6.05 -1.40 1.99
CA ALA A 82 -7.30 -1.99 2.41
C ALA A 82 -7.15 -3.48 2.69
N TYR A 83 -8.12 -4.03 3.40
CA TYR A 83 -8.19 -5.47 3.64
C TYR A 83 -8.84 -6.14 2.43
N ARG A 84 -8.26 -7.24 1.95
CA ARG A 84 -8.88 -8.08 0.91
C ARG A 84 -10.31 -8.51 1.24
N ARG A 85 -10.60 -8.68 2.54
CA ARG A 85 -11.94 -9.00 3.03
C ARG A 85 -12.37 -7.87 3.94
N LEU A 86 -13.46 -7.22 3.55
CA LEU A 86 -14.18 -6.28 4.38
C LEU A 86 -14.88 -7.11 5.48
N ILE A 87 -14.19 -7.31 6.62
CA ILE A 87 -14.76 -7.93 7.82
C ILE A 87 -14.97 -6.81 8.83
N SER A 88 -16.20 -6.68 9.34
CA SER A 88 -16.53 -5.67 10.34
C SER A 88 -15.72 -5.89 11.64
N PRO A 89 -15.17 -4.84 12.27
CA PRO A 89 -15.18 -3.45 11.81
C PRO A 89 -14.21 -3.17 10.65
N TYR A 90 -14.67 -2.42 9.65
CA TYR A 90 -13.91 -2.09 8.44
C TYR A 90 -12.89 -0.97 8.71
N TYR A 91 -11.65 -1.18 8.27
CA TYR A 91 -10.60 -0.16 8.35
C TYR A 91 -9.92 0.03 7.02
N ILE A 92 -9.55 1.28 6.72
CA ILE A 92 -8.59 1.63 5.66
C ILE A 92 -7.40 2.27 6.36
N LEU A 93 -6.19 1.94 5.89
CA LEU A 93 -4.99 2.65 6.29
C LEU A 93 -4.55 3.58 5.17
N TYR A 94 -4.16 4.79 5.54
CA TYR A 94 -3.53 5.74 4.64
C TYR A 94 -2.09 5.91 5.09
N ASN A 95 -1.15 5.76 4.15
CA ASN A 95 0.27 5.93 4.43
C ASN A 95 0.81 7.11 3.63
N ASP A 96 1.21 8.17 4.34
CA ASP A 96 1.98 9.24 3.75
C ASP A 96 3.43 8.75 3.63
N LEU A 97 3.85 8.38 2.41
CA LEU A 97 5.20 7.86 2.15
C LEU A 97 6.30 8.91 2.34
N GLN A 98 5.98 10.20 2.25
CA GLN A 98 6.96 11.27 2.43
C GLN A 98 7.25 11.49 3.91
N LYS A 99 6.19 11.54 4.72
CA LYS A 99 6.30 11.66 6.19
C LYS A 99 6.54 10.33 6.88
N ASN A 100 6.38 9.23 6.14
CA ASN A 100 6.43 7.86 6.65
C ASN A 100 5.49 7.69 7.86
N HIS A 101 4.25 8.14 7.68
CA HIS A 101 3.25 8.19 8.73
C HIS A 101 1.99 7.45 8.29
N LEU A 102 1.58 6.48 9.12
CA LEU A 102 0.40 5.66 8.92
C LEU A 102 -0.76 6.14 9.78
N ARG A 103 -1.92 6.38 9.16
CA ARG A 103 -3.19 6.62 9.86
C ARG A 103 -4.19 5.51 9.58
N LYS A 104 -4.89 5.06 10.63
CA LYS A 104 -5.95 4.06 10.56
C LYS A 104 -7.31 4.73 10.69
N VAL A 105 -8.17 4.56 9.69
CA VAL A 105 -9.52 5.11 9.69
C VAL A 105 -10.51 3.97 9.73
N ARG A 106 -11.45 4.02 10.69
CA ARG A 106 -12.59 3.10 10.74
C ARG A 106 -13.67 3.61 9.80
N ILE A 107 -14.12 2.77 8.88
CA ILE A 107 -15.34 3.04 8.12
C ILE A 107 -16.53 2.62 8.98
N ARG A 108 -17.49 3.53 9.14
CA ARG A 108 -18.79 3.25 9.77
C ARG A 108 -19.84 3.22 8.67
N GLY A 109 -20.57 2.11 8.57
CA GLY A 109 -21.67 1.96 7.61
C GLY A 109 -22.48 0.69 7.90
N PRO A 110 -23.79 0.67 7.63
CA PRO A 110 -24.63 -0.52 7.76
C PRO A 110 -24.40 -1.43 6.55
N PHE A 111 -23.33 -2.24 6.56
CA PHE A 111 -23.05 -3.19 5.47
C PHE A 111 -23.92 -4.46 5.52
N LEU A 112 -24.79 -4.61 6.54
CA LEU A 112 -25.57 -5.83 6.77
C LEU A 112 -26.92 -5.90 6.02
N SER A 113 -27.32 -4.88 5.26
CA SER A 113 -28.64 -4.90 4.57
C SER A 113 -28.58 -5.14 3.05
N LEU A 114 -27.43 -5.50 2.48
CA LEU A 114 -27.27 -5.62 1.02
C LEU A 114 -26.46 -6.85 0.56
N ILE A 115 -26.35 -7.86 1.42
CA ILE A 115 -25.97 -9.21 1.00
C ILE A 115 -26.96 -10.18 1.64
N GLU A 116 -28.16 -10.25 1.08
CA GLU A 116 -28.98 -11.46 1.19
C GLU A 116 -28.56 -12.37 0.02
N PHE A 117 -28.24 -13.63 0.34
CA PHE A 117 -28.12 -14.74 -0.61
C PHE A 117 -29.46 -15.46 -0.70
#